data_AF-A0A6L7ULD7-F1
#
_entry.id   AF-A0A6L7ULD7-F1
#
_cell.length_a   1.000
_cell.length_b   1.000
_cell.length_c   1.000
_cell.angle_alpha   90.00
_cell.angle_beta   90.00
_cell.angle_gamma   90.00
#
_symmetry.space_group_name_H-M   'P 1'
#
loop_
_entity.id
_entity.type
_entity.pdbx_description
1 polymer ?
#
loop_
_entity_poly.entity_id
_entity_poly.type
_entity_poly.pdbx_seq_one_letter_code
_entity_poly.pdbx_strand_id
1 'polypeptide(L)'
;MGGIFPGLFQGAQAWYRDRVLLRLRDEHGDPIRIQRKHLYTSRLVPGPDASGWDLRVDHIPGWDKWGKTRKRKNRRHTMIVHGSEAIGLAGQLMAHANRSGGARKAIRAAVERIEEAGHPEAFLPRAARRAISDFSGSGKADLPPKKVENLMKPLPGTLAGLKVDMRLAIEMATHEQAEREALEGELKELEARWREAEEIARIADNLLLPESVDSFIADERSRIDDDPAKGARAG
;
A
#
# COMPACT_ATOMS: atom_id res chain seq x y z
N MET A 1 -16.68 31.71 38.77
CA MET A 1 -17.55 30.82 37.96
C MET A 1 -17.40 31.20 36.49
N GLY A 2 -16.38 30.68 35.82
CA GLY A 2 -16.04 31.04 34.44
C GLY A 2 -16.92 30.30 33.43
N GLY A 3 -17.77 31.03 32.72
CA GLY A 3 -18.54 30.52 31.59
C GLY A 3 -17.63 30.39 30.37
N ILE A 4 -17.34 29.16 29.95
CA ILE A 4 -16.64 28.92 28.68
C ILE A 4 -17.68 29.04 27.56
N PHE A 5 -17.46 30.01 26.66
CA PHE A 5 -18.34 30.31 25.54
C PHE A 5 -18.48 29.09 24.58
N PRO A 6 -19.71 28.65 24.25
CA PRO A 6 -19.94 27.50 23.35
C PRO A 6 -19.35 27.66 21.94
N GLY A 7 -19.14 28.90 21.47
CA GLY A 7 -18.53 29.18 20.16
C GLY A 7 -17.04 28.83 20.07
N LEU A 8 -16.29 28.93 21.17
CA LEU A 8 -14.87 28.54 21.23
C LEU A 8 -14.69 27.02 21.09
N PHE A 9 -15.59 26.24 21.70
CA PHE A 9 -15.60 24.77 21.58
C PHE A 9 -15.97 24.31 20.16
N GLN A 10 -16.99 24.92 19.52
CA GLN A 10 -17.35 24.58 18.13
C GLN A 10 -16.23 24.94 17.13
N GLY A 11 -15.54 26.06 17.31
CA GLY A 11 -14.41 26.47 16.47
C GLY A 11 -13.21 25.52 16.58
N ALA A 12 -12.82 25.14 17.80
CA ALA A 12 -11.76 24.17 18.04
C ALA A 12 -12.09 22.77 17.47
N GLN A 13 -13.36 22.38 17.57
CA GLN A 13 -13.86 21.10 17.06
C GLN A 13 -13.88 21.04 15.54
N ALA A 14 -14.31 22.11 14.86
CA ALA A 14 -14.23 22.23 13.41
C ALA A 14 -12.78 22.20 12.92
N TRP A 15 -11.87 22.91 13.60
CA TRP A 15 -10.45 22.92 13.27
C TRP A 15 -9.80 21.52 13.37
N TYR A 16 -10.10 20.77 14.42
CA TYR A 16 -9.59 19.40 14.57
C TYR A 16 -10.13 18.45 13.50
N ARG A 17 -11.44 18.54 13.19
CA ARG A 17 -12.13 17.70 12.22
C ARG A 17 -11.68 17.95 10.78
N ASP A 18 -11.56 19.22 10.42
CA ASP A 18 -11.29 19.66 9.04
C ASP A 18 -9.78 19.78 8.75
N ARG A 19 -8.93 19.37 9.71
CA ARG A 19 -7.48 19.25 9.54
C ARG A 19 -7.16 18.35 8.35
N VAL A 20 -6.43 18.90 7.39
CA VAL A 20 -5.92 18.15 6.23
C VAL A 20 -4.85 17.18 6.72
N LEU A 21 -5.04 15.90 6.41
CA LEU A 21 -4.08 14.83 6.67
C LEU A 21 -3.16 14.64 5.46
N LEU A 22 -3.77 14.43 4.28
CA LEU A 22 -3.05 14.19 3.03
C LEU A 22 -3.57 15.09 1.91
N ARG A 23 -2.67 15.43 0.98
CA ARG A 23 -2.98 16.09 -0.30
C ARG A 23 -2.51 15.16 -1.40
N LEU A 24 -3.41 14.79 -2.29
CA LEU A 24 -3.17 13.84 -3.37
C LEU A 24 -3.75 14.40 -4.67
N ARG A 25 -3.64 13.62 -5.76
CA ARG A 25 -4.40 13.83 -6.98
C ARG A 25 -5.34 12.65 -7.16
N ASP A 26 -6.50 12.87 -7.76
CA ASP A 26 -7.39 11.78 -8.16
C ASP A 26 -6.96 11.17 -9.51
N GLU A 27 -7.72 10.19 -9.98
CA GLU A 27 -7.53 9.51 -11.28
C GLU A 27 -7.49 10.45 -12.49
N HIS A 28 -8.03 11.67 -12.37
CA HIS A 28 -8.03 12.69 -13.42
C HIS A 28 -6.88 13.70 -13.25
N GLY A 29 -6.01 13.50 -12.25
CA GLY A 29 -4.95 14.42 -11.90
C GLY A 29 -5.44 15.66 -11.14
N ASP A 30 -6.73 15.75 -10.80
CA ASP A 30 -7.28 16.88 -10.05
C ASP A 30 -6.80 16.81 -8.59
N PRO A 31 -6.36 17.93 -8.00
CA PRO A 31 -5.92 17.93 -6.62
C PRO A 31 -7.08 17.60 -5.69
N ILE A 32 -6.82 16.74 -4.71
CA ILE A 32 -7.77 16.34 -3.67
C ILE A 32 -7.14 16.47 -2.28
N ARG A 33 -7.99 16.57 -1.25
CA ARG A 33 -7.57 16.63 0.14
C ARG A 33 -8.33 15.63 0.98
N ILE A 34 -7.59 14.89 1.78
CA ILE A 34 -8.15 14.01 2.80
C ILE A 34 -8.04 14.73 4.13
N GLN A 35 -9.17 14.91 4.80
CA GLN A 35 -9.27 15.55 6.12
C GLN A 35 -9.49 14.50 7.19
N ARG A 36 -9.28 14.88 8.45
CA ARG A 36 -9.43 13.98 9.60
C ARG A 36 -10.80 13.33 9.67
N LYS A 37 -11.89 14.07 9.39
CA LYS A 37 -13.25 13.48 9.32
C LYS A 37 -13.39 12.36 8.30
N HIS A 38 -12.60 12.35 7.23
CA HIS A 38 -12.73 11.30 6.22
C HIS A 38 -12.25 9.94 6.74
N LEU A 39 -11.39 9.89 7.76
CA LEU A 39 -11.05 8.62 8.42
C LEU A 39 -12.27 7.93 9.06
N TYR A 40 -13.33 8.70 9.36
CA TYR A 40 -14.53 8.18 10.02
C TYR A 40 -15.49 7.53 9.03
N THR A 41 -15.14 7.58 7.75
CA THR A 41 -16.01 7.24 6.64
C THR A 41 -15.29 6.41 5.57
N SER A 42 -13.97 6.55 5.47
CA SER A 42 -13.05 5.68 4.73
C SER A 42 -12.95 4.29 5.36
N ARG A 43 -12.73 3.26 4.54
CA ARG A 43 -12.73 1.86 4.96
C ARG A 43 -12.01 0.96 3.96
N LEU A 44 -11.53 -0.19 4.43
CA LEU A 44 -11.12 -1.29 3.57
C LEU A 44 -12.37 -1.95 2.98
N VAL A 45 -12.29 -2.37 1.71
CA VAL A 45 -13.35 -3.11 1.02
C VAL A 45 -12.71 -4.29 0.26
N PRO A 46 -13.39 -5.43 0.04
CA PRO A 46 -12.91 -6.47 -0.85
C PRO A 46 -12.72 -5.91 -2.26
N GLY A 47 -11.58 -6.22 -2.85
CA GLY A 47 -11.21 -5.83 -4.20
C GLY A 47 -11.21 -7.04 -5.14
N PRO A 48 -11.43 -6.84 -6.45
CA PRO A 48 -11.40 -7.91 -7.44
C PRO A 48 -9.98 -8.35 -7.82
N ASP A 49 -8.97 -7.53 -7.51
CA ASP A 49 -7.58 -7.74 -7.90
C ASP A 49 -6.90 -8.81 -7.04
N ALA A 50 -5.67 -9.18 -7.43
CA ALA A 50 -4.85 -10.16 -6.72
C ALA A 50 -4.59 -9.81 -5.25
N SER A 51 -4.59 -8.51 -4.90
CA SER A 51 -4.53 -8.06 -3.50
C SER A 51 -5.71 -8.55 -2.68
N GLY A 52 -6.89 -8.79 -3.28
CA GLY A 52 -8.11 -9.23 -2.61
C GLY A 52 -8.78 -8.15 -1.75
N TRP A 53 -8.28 -6.92 -1.77
CA TRP A 53 -8.82 -5.77 -1.05
C TRP A 53 -8.44 -4.45 -1.75
N ASP A 54 -9.30 -3.45 -1.55
CA ASP A 54 -9.13 -2.06 -1.98
C ASP A 54 -9.38 -1.11 -0.81
N LEU A 55 -8.99 0.14 -1.00
CA LEU A 55 -9.24 1.21 -0.05
C LEU A 55 -10.30 2.18 -0.58
N ARG A 56 -11.45 2.23 0.07
CA ARG A 56 -12.45 3.28 -0.18
C ARG A 56 -12.09 4.50 0.66
N VAL A 57 -11.77 5.61 -0.01
CA VAL A 57 -11.37 6.86 0.65
C VAL A 57 -12.35 7.98 0.33
N ASP A 58 -12.87 8.62 1.37
CA ASP A 58 -13.57 9.88 1.18
C ASP A 58 -12.59 11.07 1.16
N HIS A 59 -12.91 12.05 0.33
CA HIS A 59 -12.09 13.23 0.16
C HIS A 59 -12.95 14.47 -0.10
N ILE A 60 -12.29 15.61 -0.16
CA ILE A 60 -12.85 16.82 -0.76
C ILE A 60 -12.01 17.20 -1.97
N PRO A 61 -12.60 17.85 -2.98
CA PRO A 61 -11.84 18.52 -4.01
C PRO A 61 -10.84 19.50 -3.39
N GLY A 62 -9.64 19.49 -3.94
CA GLY A 62 -8.61 20.48 -3.70
C GLY A 62 -8.97 21.82 -4.32
N TRP A 63 -8.02 22.73 -4.31
CA TRP A 63 -8.13 23.97 -5.06
C TRP A 63 -7.70 23.71 -6.49
N ASP A 64 -8.46 24.18 -7.48
CA ASP A 64 -7.93 24.23 -8.83
C ASP A 64 -6.73 25.19 -8.90
N LYS A 65 -6.02 25.20 -10.04
CA LYS A 65 -4.86 26.09 -10.29
C LYS A 65 -5.17 27.59 -10.16
N TRP A 66 -6.44 27.96 -10.01
CA TRP A 66 -6.93 29.34 -9.84
C TRP A 66 -7.44 29.61 -8.42
N GLY A 67 -7.19 28.70 -7.47
CA GLY A 67 -7.63 28.84 -6.08
C GLY A 67 -9.14 28.64 -5.86
N LYS A 68 -9.89 28.21 -6.88
CA LYS A 68 -11.33 27.98 -6.75
C LYS A 68 -11.59 26.54 -6.34
N THR A 69 -12.48 26.36 -5.36
CA THR A 69 -13.08 25.05 -5.08
C THR A 69 -14.14 24.79 -6.15
N ARG A 70 -14.04 23.66 -6.87
CA ARG A 70 -15.12 23.20 -7.75
C ARG A 70 -16.40 23.14 -6.91
N LYS A 71 -17.40 23.99 -7.21
CA LYS A 71 -18.63 24.26 -6.42
C LYS A 71 -19.58 23.05 -6.33
N ARG A 72 -19.11 21.84 -6.01
CA ARG A 72 -19.96 20.71 -5.63
C ARG A 72 -19.93 20.51 -4.12
N LYS A 73 -20.22 21.58 -3.36
CA LYS A 73 -20.17 21.64 -1.88
C LYS A 73 -21.04 20.60 -1.13
N ASN A 74 -21.81 19.76 -1.83
CA ASN A 74 -22.81 18.88 -1.22
C ASN A 74 -22.75 17.41 -1.70
N ARG A 75 -21.78 16.99 -2.53
CA ARG A 75 -21.61 15.56 -2.85
C ARG A 75 -20.45 15.01 -2.03
N ARG A 76 -20.67 13.87 -1.38
CA ARG A 76 -19.57 13.07 -0.83
C ARG A 76 -18.70 12.64 -2.00
N HIS A 77 -17.42 13.02 -1.97
CA HIS A 77 -16.45 12.56 -2.96
C HIS A 77 -15.75 11.34 -2.38
N THR A 78 -15.76 10.26 -3.15
CA THR A 78 -15.16 8.99 -2.78
C THR A 78 -14.32 8.52 -3.97
N MET A 79 -13.13 8.02 -3.68
CA MET A 79 -12.33 7.23 -4.61
C MET A 79 -12.13 5.81 -4.06
N ILE A 80 -11.95 4.85 -4.94
CA ILE A 80 -11.50 3.50 -4.61
C ILE A 80 -10.08 3.40 -5.13
N VAL A 81 -9.16 3.00 -4.26
CA VAL A 81 -7.74 2.85 -4.56
C VAL A 81 -7.41 1.37 -4.52
N HIS A 82 -6.63 0.92 -5.51
CA HIS A 82 -6.36 -0.48 -5.79
C HIS A 82 -4.87 -0.81 -5.61
N GLY A 83 -4.55 -2.09 -5.42
CA GLY A 83 -3.17 -2.61 -5.44
C GLY A 83 -2.17 -1.86 -4.55
N SER A 84 -0.98 -1.59 -5.11
CA SER A 84 0.13 -0.92 -4.41
C SER A 84 -0.21 0.50 -3.94
N GLU A 85 -1.03 1.23 -4.71
CA GLU A 85 -1.49 2.56 -4.29
C GLU A 85 -2.40 2.46 -3.06
N ALA A 86 -3.21 1.40 -2.95
CA ALA A 86 -4.07 1.16 -1.79
C ALA A 86 -3.23 0.87 -0.55
N ILE A 87 -2.16 0.08 -0.67
CA ILE A 87 -1.23 -0.26 0.41
C ILE A 87 -0.59 1.02 0.95
N GLY A 88 0.03 1.81 0.08
CA GLY A 88 0.72 3.04 0.47
C GLY A 88 -0.24 4.06 1.10
N LEU A 89 -1.43 4.25 0.52
CA LEU A 89 -2.41 5.18 1.05
C LEU A 89 -3.02 4.69 2.37
N ALA A 90 -3.29 3.38 2.50
CA ALA A 90 -3.77 2.80 3.75
C ALA A 90 -2.75 3.00 4.87
N GLY A 91 -1.47 2.70 4.65
CA GLY A 91 -0.41 2.91 5.64
C GLY A 91 -0.36 4.36 6.13
N GLN A 92 -0.36 5.33 5.22
CA GLN A 92 -0.37 6.76 5.59
C GLN A 92 -1.61 7.17 6.39
N LEU A 93 -2.80 6.72 5.99
CA LEU A 93 -4.03 7.02 6.71
C LEU A 93 -4.09 6.35 8.08
N MET A 94 -3.55 5.13 8.20
CA MET A 94 -3.49 4.39 9.44
C MET A 94 -2.52 5.00 10.44
N ALA A 95 -1.35 5.48 10.00
CA ALA A 95 -0.43 6.26 10.85
C ALA A 95 -1.14 7.50 11.46
N HIS A 96 -2.00 8.17 10.69
CA HIS A 96 -2.82 9.27 11.20
C HIS A 96 -3.96 8.82 12.14
N ALA A 97 -4.57 7.67 11.90
CA ALA A 97 -5.59 7.08 12.77
C ALA A 97 -5.00 6.59 14.10
N ASN A 98 -3.76 6.10 14.07
CA ASN A 98 -3.00 5.57 15.21
C ASN A 98 -2.03 6.59 15.82
N ARG A 99 -2.24 7.90 15.63
CA ARG A 99 -1.35 8.96 16.16
C ARG A 99 -1.00 8.86 17.65
N SER A 100 -1.88 8.26 18.46
CA SER A 100 -1.65 8.04 19.90
C SER A 100 -0.92 6.73 20.23
N GLY A 101 -0.55 5.95 19.22
CA GLY A 101 -0.02 4.60 19.36
C GLY A 101 -1.04 3.63 19.95
N GLY A 102 -0.54 2.48 20.43
CA GLY A 102 -1.31 1.54 21.22
C GLY A 102 -0.51 1.00 22.40
N ALA A 103 -1.23 0.54 23.43
CA ALA A 103 -0.63 -0.13 24.56
C ALA A 103 0.03 -1.46 24.11
N ARG A 104 1.04 -1.93 24.86
CA ARG A 104 1.73 -3.21 24.57
C ARG A 104 0.79 -4.39 24.31
N LYS A 105 -0.34 -4.45 25.04
CA LYS A 105 -1.37 -5.48 24.84
C LYS A 105 -2.04 -5.38 23.45
N ALA A 106 -2.30 -4.17 22.96
CA ALA A 106 -2.90 -3.97 21.65
C ALA A 106 -1.92 -4.30 20.52
N ILE A 107 -0.63 -3.99 20.70
CA ILE A 107 0.43 -4.37 19.75
C ILE A 107 0.53 -5.89 19.67
N ARG A 108 0.57 -6.60 20.81
CA ARG A 108 0.61 -8.07 20.83
C ARG A 108 -0.61 -8.68 20.12
N ALA A 109 -1.80 -8.20 20.44
CA ALA A 109 -3.04 -8.65 19.78
C ALA A 109 -3.04 -8.34 18.27
N ALA A 110 -2.37 -7.27 17.85
CA ALA A 110 -2.24 -6.94 16.44
C ALA A 110 -1.31 -7.93 15.71
N VAL A 111 -0.19 -8.30 16.32
CA VAL A 111 0.74 -9.32 15.79
C VAL A 111 0.05 -10.68 15.72
N GLU A 112 -0.60 -11.12 16.82
CA GLU A 112 -1.33 -12.39 16.87
C GLU A 112 -2.36 -12.50 15.72
N ARG A 113 -3.06 -11.41 15.38
CA ARG A 113 -4.00 -11.38 14.25
C ARG A 113 -3.34 -11.56 12.89
N ILE A 114 -2.15 -11.01 12.70
CA ILE A 114 -1.39 -11.15 11.45
C ILE A 114 -0.89 -12.59 11.34
N GLU A 115 -0.36 -13.15 12.43
CA GLU A 115 0.12 -14.54 12.49
C GLU A 115 -1.01 -15.55 12.28
N GLU A 116 -2.20 -15.34 12.85
CA GLU A 116 -3.41 -16.14 12.60
C GLU A 116 -3.85 -16.09 11.12
N ALA A 117 -3.48 -15.04 10.39
CA ALA A 117 -3.70 -14.95 8.96
C ALA A 117 -2.63 -15.68 8.13
N GLY A 118 -1.52 -16.09 8.76
CA GLY A 118 -0.35 -16.72 8.16
C GLY A 118 0.71 -15.69 7.77
N HIS A 119 0.31 -14.58 7.15
CA HIS A 119 1.19 -13.47 6.77
C HIS A 119 0.38 -12.16 6.54
N PRO A 120 1.03 -10.99 6.55
CA PRO A 120 0.39 -9.68 6.36
C PRO A 120 -0.50 -9.54 5.12
N GLU A 121 -0.05 -10.05 3.98
CA GLU A 121 -0.79 -9.92 2.72
C GLU A 121 -2.11 -10.71 2.77
N ALA A 122 -2.14 -11.85 3.46
CA ALA A 122 -3.36 -12.62 3.69
C ALA A 122 -4.27 -11.99 4.76
N PHE A 123 -3.71 -11.17 5.66
CA PHE A 123 -4.47 -10.48 6.69
C PHE A 123 -5.36 -9.37 6.12
N LEU A 124 -4.87 -8.55 5.18
CA LEU A 124 -5.61 -7.37 4.68
C LEU A 124 -6.95 -7.71 3.99
N PRO A 125 -7.07 -8.76 3.14
CA PRO A 125 -8.36 -9.22 2.62
C PRO A 125 -9.34 -9.66 3.72
N ARG A 126 -8.85 -10.33 4.77
CA ARG A 126 -9.68 -10.74 5.90
C ARG A 126 -10.15 -9.51 6.68
N ALA A 127 -9.27 -8.53 6.89
CA ALA A 127 -9.59 -7.26 7.52
C ALA A 127 -10.64 -6.48 6.71
N ALA A 128 -10.54 -6.48 5.38
CA ALA A 128 -11.49 -5.83 4.48
C ALA A 128 -12.89 -6.46 4.54
N ARG A 129 -12.98 -7.80 4.51
CA ARG A 129 -14.25 -8.53 4.68
C ARG A 129 -14.88 -8.22 6.04
N ARG A 130 -14.05 -8.19 7.10
CA ARG A 130 -14.52 -7.86 8.44
C ARG A 130 -15.01 -6.42 8.54
N ALA A 131 -14.29 -5.47 7.96
CA ALA A 131 -14.66 -4.06 7.93
C ALA A 131 -16.01 -3.84 7.25
N ILE A 132 -16.28 -4.51 6.12
CA ILE A 132 -17.59 -4.45 5.47
C ILE A 132 -18.68 -5.06 6.34
N SER A 133 -18.44 -6.23 6.93
CA SER A 133 -19.42 -6.90 7.80
C SER A 133 -19.78 -6.04 9.03
N ASP A 134 -18.78 -5.46 9.68
CA ASP A 134 -19.00 -4.57 10.83
C ASP A 134 -19.73 -3.28 10.40
N PHE A 135 -19.43 -2.75 9.21
CA PHE A 135 -20.11 -1.56 8.68
C PHE A 135 -21.57 -1.85 8.31
N SER A 136 -21.85 -2.93 7.60
CA SER A 136 -23.22 -3.32 7.21
C SER A 136 -24.07 -3.68 8.43
N GLY A 137 -23.50 -4.43 9.39
CA GLY A 137 -24.17 -4.81 10.64
C GLY A 137 -24.45 -3.64 11.60
N SER A 138 -23.87 -2.46 11.36
CA SER A 138 -24.06 -1.30 12.25
C SER A 138 -25.43 -0.62 12.13
N GLY A 139 -26.21 -0.94 11.10
CA GLY A 139 -27.46 -0.22 10.76
C GLY A 139 -27.21 1.24 10.35
N LYS A 140 -25.96 1.64 10.12
CA LYS A 140 -25.55 2.98 9.67
C LYS A 140 -25.26 3.05 8.18
N ALA A 141 -25.34 1.91 7.48
CA ALA A 141 -25.16 1.82 6.03
C ALA A 141 -26.17 2.70 5.28
N ASP A 142 -27.40 2.82 5.79
CA ASP A 142 -28.49 3.58 5.18
C ASP A 142 -28.50 5.07 5.55
N LEU A 143 -27.53 5.53 6.35
CA LEU A 143 -27.50 6.94 6.75
C LEU A 143 -27.15 7.85 5.56
N PRO A 144 -27.84 8.99 5.41
CA PRO A 144 -27.50 9.95 4.37
C PRO A 144 -26.08 10.50 4.58
N PRO A 145 -25.31 10.75 3.50
CA PRO A 145 -23.89 11.15 3.59
C PRO A 145 -23.61 12.33 4.51
N LYS A 146 -24.51 13.33 4.54
CA LYS A 146 -24.38 14.50 5.43
C LYS A 146 -24.41 14.16 6.93
N LYS A 147 -25.18 13.13 7.33
CA LYS A 147 -25.19 12.66 8.72
C LYS A 147 -23.90 11.93 9.06
N VAL A 148 -23.36 11.18 8.10
CA VAL A 148 -22.09 10.45 8.21
C VAL A 148 -20.89 11.41 8.31
N GLU A 149 -20.87 12.50 7.54
CA GLU A 149 -19.80 13.50 7.61
C GLU A 149 -19.82 14.33 8.91
N ASN A 150 -21.02 14.56 9.46
CA ASN A 150 -21.21 15.31 10.72
C ASN A 150 -21.04 14.43 11.96
N LEU A 151 -20.83 13.12 11.81
CA LEU A 151 -20.58 12.24 12.94
C LEU A 151 -19.25 12.62 13.59
N MET A 152 -19.32 12.95 14.88
CA MET A 152 -18.15 13.16 15.74
C MET A 152 -17.61 11.85 16.32
N LYS A 153 -18.15 10.72 15.87
CA LYS A 153 -17.77 9.39 16.31
C LYS A 153 -17.53 8.53 15.07
N PRO A 154 -16.45 7.74 15.06
CA PRO A 154 -16.18 6.87 13.94
C PRO A 154 -17.23 5.77 13.85
N LEU A 155 -17.59 5.39 12.62
CA LEU A 155 -18.55 4.31 12.38
C LEU A 155 -17.84 2.94 12.45
N PRO A 156 -18.52 1.87 12.91
CA PRO A 156 -17.98 0.52 12.83
C PRO A 156 -17.51 0.18 11.40
N GLY A 157 -16.39 -0.54 11.28
CA GLY A 157 -15.82 -0.90 9.97
C GLY A 157 -15.12 0.23 9.19
N THR A 158 -15.10 1.46 9.70
CA THR A 158 -14.30 2.56 9.13
C THR A 158 -12.91 2.61 9.73
N LEU A 159 -11.92 3.21 9.05
CA LEU A 159 -10.52 3.23 9.51
C LEU A 159 -10.39 3.72 10.95
N ALA A 160 -11.09 4.79 11.32
CA ALA A 160 -11.08 5.31 12.69
C ALA A 160 -11.96 4.51 13.67
N GLY A 161 -12.90 3.70 13.17
CA GLY A 161 -13.86 2.95 13.98
C GLY A 161 -13.45 1.52 14.28
N LEU A 162 -12.41 1.03 13.61
CA LEU A 162 -11.75 -0.22 13.95
C LEU A 162 -11.13 -0.13 15.35
N LYS A 163 -11.09 -1.27 16.06
CA LYS A 163 -10.40 -1.39 17.35
C LYS A 163 -8.91 -1.10 17.18
N VAL A 164 -8.26 -0.62 18.24
CA VAL A 164 -6.84 -0.19 18.21
C VAL A 164 -5.93 -1.32 17.71
N ASP A 165 -6.11 -2.54 18.19
CA ASP A 165 -5.36 -3.73 17.76
C ASP A 165 -5.54 -4.01 16.26
N MET A 166 -6.77 -3.95 15.75
CA MET A 166 -7.05 -4.10 14.32
C MET A 166 -6.40 -2.99 13.49
N ARG A 167 -6.43 -1.75 13.97
CA ARG A 167 -5.79 -0.63 13.28
C ARG A 167 -4.27 -0.78 13.21
N LEU A 168 -3.65 -1.21 14.31
CA LEU A 168 -2.22 -1.48 14.33
C LEU A 168 -1.86 -2.65 13.41
N ALA A 169 -2.68 -3.70 13.38
CA ALA A 169 -2.45 -4.84 12.50
C ALA A 169 -2.49 -4.42 11.02
N ILE A 170 -3.45 -3.57 10.63
CA ILE A 170 -3.50 -3.02 9.27
C ILE A 170 -2.28 -2.15 8.99
N GLU A 171 -1.90 -1.26 9.91
CA GLU A 171 -0.72 -0.39 9.74
C GLU A 171 0.56 -1.22 9.53
N MET A 172 0.84 -2.18 10.42
CA MET A 172 1.98 -3.09 10.31
C MET A 172 1.93 -3.88 9.00
N ALA A 173 0.78 -4.43 8.65
CA ALA A 173 0.65 -5.23 7.44
C ALA A 173 0.87 -4.40 6.16
N THR A 174 0.36 -3.16 6.12
CA THR A 174 0.59 -2.26 4.98
C THR A 174 2.04 -1.80 4.88
N HIS A 175 2.72 -1.60 6.02
CA HIS A 175 4.14 -1.27 6.04
C HIS A 175 5.00 -2.42 5.56
N GLU A 176 4.80 -3.63 6.09
CA GLU A 176 5.56 -4.81 5.70
C GLU A 176 5.39 -5.12 4.21
N GLN A 177 4.18 -4.98 3.67
CA GLN A 177 3.93 -5.18 2.25
C GLN A 177 4.59 -4.09 1.39
N ALA A 178 4.56 -2.82 1.82
CA ALA A 178 5.25 -1.75 1.10
C ALA A 178 6.78 -1.92 1.13
N GLU A 179 7.35 -2.34 2.27
CA GLU A 179 8.76 -2.65 2.41
C GLU A 179 9.15 -3.81 1.50
N ARG A 180 8.33 -4.86 1.44
CA ARG A 180 8.55 -5.98 0.53
C ARG A 180 8.50 -5.57 -0.94
N GLU A 181 7.50 -4.79 -1.35
CA GLU A 181 7.40 -4.29 -2.74
C GLU A 181 8.62 -3.43 -3.12
N ALA A 182 9.13 -2.62 -2.17
CA ALA A 182 10.36 -1.86 -2.37
C ALA A 182 11.58 -2.77 -2.54
N LEU A 183 11.76 -3.76 -1.65
CA LEU A 183 12.87 -4.73 -1.71
C LEU A 183 12.83 -5.58 -2.99
N GLU A 184 11.65 -6.03 -3.41
CA GLU A 184 11.47 -6.76 -4.67
C GLU A 184 11.79 -5.89 -5.90
N GLY A 185 11.53 -4.58 -5.81
CA GLY A 185 11.95 -3.61 -6.82
C GLY A 185 13.47 -3.49 -6.90
N GLU A 186 14.13 -3.32 -5.76
CA GLU A 186 15.60 -3.24 -5.66
C GLU A 186 16.27 -4.53 -6.17
N LEU A 187 15.72 -5.71 -5.83
CA LEU A 187 16.25 -6.99 -6.31
C LEU A 187 16.21 -7.10 -7.84
N LYS A 188 15.09 -6.69 -8.46
CA LYS A 188 14.96 -6.69 -9.93
C LYS A 188 15.99 -5.78 -10.60
N GLU A 189 16.28 -4.63 -9.98
CA GLU A 189 17.31 -3.72 -10.48
C GLU A 189 18.71 -4.35 -10.37
N LEU A 190 19.02 -5.00 -9.24
CA LEU A 190 20.29 -5.70 -9.04
C LEU A 190 20.48 -6.85 -10.02
N GLU A 191 19.45 -7.66 -10.25
CA GLU A 191 19.48 -8.75 -11.25
C GLU A 191 19.74 -8.22 -12.66
N ALA A 192 19.13 -7.08 -13.03
CA ALA A 192 19.36 -6.45 -14.32
C ALA A 192 20.81 -5.97 -14.46
N ARG A 193 21.38 -5.33 -13.43
CA ARG A 193 22.78 -4.88 -13.41
C ARG A 193 23.76 -6.05 -13.42
N TRP A 194 23.43 -7.15 -12.74
CA TRP A 194 24.27 -8.34 -12.74
C TRP A 194 24.33 -8.96 -14.14
N ARG A 195 23.18 -9.09 -14.82
CA ARG A 195 23.13 -9.58 -16.20
C ARG A 195 23.91 -8.68 -17.17
N GLU A 196 23.82 -7.37 -17.00
CA GLU A 196 24.62 -6.42 -17.79
C GLU A 196 26.12 -6.61 -17.55
N ALA A 197 26.54 -6.80 -16.29
CA ALA A 197 27.94 -7.06 -15.96
C ALA A 197 28.44 -8.38 -16.56
N GLU A 198 27.62 -9.45 -16.54
CA GLU A 198 27.95 -10.72 -17.21
C GLU A 198 28.10 -10.56 -18.73
N GLU A 199 27.24 -9.75 -19.35
CA GLU A 199 27.34 -9.44 -20.77
C GLU A 199 28.65 -8.70 -21.10
N ILE A 200 29.02 -7.71 -20.29
CA ILE A 200 30.26 -6.95 -20.46
C ILE A 200 31.48 -7.87 -20.28
N ALA A 201 31.47 -8.74 -19.26
CA ALA A 201 32.55 -9.69 -19.03
C ALA A 201 32.73 -10.62 -20.24
N ARG A 202 31.63 -11.16 -20.79
CA ARG A 202 31.67 -12.00 -21.99
C ARG A 202 32.23 -11.26 -23.22
N ILE A 203 31.86 -9.98 -23.40
CA ILE A 203 32.44 -9.17 -24.48
C ILE A 203 33.93 -8.95 -24.26
N ALA A 204 34.34 -8.63 -23.01
CA ALA A 204 35.73 -8.40 -22.67
C ALA A 204 36.60 -9.65 -22.90
N ASP A 205 36.11 -10.83 -22.52
CA ASP A 205 36.80 -12.10 -22.77
C ASP A 205 37.03 -12.31 -24.28
N ASN A 206 36.03 -12.01 -25.12
CA ASN A 206 36.15 -12.13 -26.58
C ASN A 206 37.07 -11.07 -27.22
N LEU A 207 37.28 -9.91 -26.58
CA LEU A 207 38.17 -8.86 -27.09
C LEU A 207 39.65 -9.11 -26.76
N LEU A 208 39.94 -9.91 -25.73
CA LEU A 208 41.30 -10.15 -25.23
C LEU A 208 41.95 -11.41 -25.79
N LEU A 209 41.22 -12.20 -26.59
CA LEU A 209 41.76 -13.40 -27.24
C LEU A 209 42.19 -13.08 -28.70
N PRO A 210 43.45 -13.32 -29.07
CA PRO A 210 43.89 -13.27 -30.47
C PRO A 210 43.20 -14.36 -31.30
N GLU A 211 42.88 -14.10 -32.57
CA GLU A 211 42.24 -15.09 -33.48
C GLU A 211 43.02 -16.42 -33.56
N SER A 212 44.34 -16.39 -33.37
CA SER A 212 45.17 -17.59 -33.33
C SER A 212 44.88 -18.52 -32.15
N VAL A 213 44.40 -17.99 -31.03
CA VAL A 213 44.03 -18.78 -29.83
C VAL A 213 42.67 -19.45 -30.03
N ASP A 214 41.70 -18.76 -30.64
CA ASP A 214 40.41 -19.38 -31.01
C ASP A 214 40.59 -20.51 -32.02
N SER A 215 41.45 -20.28 -33.03
CA SER A 215 41.81 -21.29 -34.03
C SER A 215 42.45 -22.52 -33.38
N PHE A 216 43.37 -22.30 -32.43
CA PHE A 216 44.02 -23.37 -31.69
C PHE A 216 43.04 -24.17 -30.82
N ILE A 217 42.10 -23.52 -30.13
CA ILE A 217 41.08 -24.19 -29.30
C ILE A 217 40.11 -25.02 -30.16
N ALA A 218 39.74 -24.52 -31.34
CA ALA A 218 38.88 -25.23 -32.28
C ALA A 218 39.54 -26.50 -32.84
N ASP A 219 40.80 -26.40 -33.28
CA ASP A 219 41.60 -27.53 -33.77
C ASP A 219 41.81 -28.60 -32.69
N GLU A 220 42.04 -28.18 -31.44
CA GLU A 220 42.28 -29.14 -30.36
C GLU A 220 40.99 -29.82 -29.89
N ARG A 221 39.84 -29.14 -29.96
CA ARG A 221 38.53 -29.76 -29.75
C ARG A 221 38.20 -30.81 -30.82
N SER A 222 38.47 -30.52 -32.10
CA SER A 222 38.20 -31.50 -33.17
C SER A 222 39.11 -32.72 -33.04
N ARG A 223 40.38 -32.55 -32.65
CA ARG A 223 41.29 -33.66 -32.37
C ARG A 223 40.86 -34.55 -31.21
N ILE A 224 40.29 -33.97 -30.16
CA ILE A 224 39.78 -34.72 -29.00
C ILE A 224 38.50 -35.49 -29.36
N ASP A 225 37.66 -34.95 -30.24
CA ASP A 225 36.45 -35.62 -30.72
C ASP A 225 36.74 -36.69 -31.78
N ASP A 226 37.80 -36.51 -32.57
CA ASP A 226 38.32 -37.50 -33.53
C ASP A 226 39.24 -38.55 -32.88
N ASP A 227 39.50 -38.49 -31.57
CA ASP A 227 40.28 -39.51 -30.85
C ASP A 227 39.42 -40.78 -30.64
N PRO A 228 39.74 -41.90 -31.34
CA PRO A 228 38.96 -43.13 -31.27
C PRO A 228 38.99 -43.80 -29.89
N ALA A 229 39.82 -43.34 -28.94
CA ALA A 229 39.93 -43.91 -27.61
C ALA A 229 38.70 -43.67 -26.70
N LYS A 230 37.82 -42.71 -27.01
CA LYS A 230 36.62 -42.40 -26.19
C LYS A 230 35.41 -43.31 -26.46
N GLY A 231 35.34 -43.96 -27.62
CA GLY A 231 34.28 -44.94 -27.93
C GLY A 231 34.47 -46.33 -27.31
N ALA A 232 35.67 -46.62 -26.77
CA ALA A 232 36.05 -47.97 -26.33
C ALA A 232 35.98 -48.19 -24.80
N ARG A 233 35.44 -47.26 -24.02
CA ARG A 233 35.33 -47.39 -22.54
C ARG A 233 33.88 -47.44 -22.00
N ALA A 234 32.88 -47.64 -22.85
CA ALA A 234 31.48 -47.75 -22.46
C ALA A 234 30.80 -49.05 -22.93
N GLY A 235 31.53 -50.19 -22.87
CA GLY A 235 31.02 -51.53 -23.12
C GLY A 235 31.47 -52.51 -22.05
#